data_AF-A0AAD3M2M0-F1
#
_entry.id   AF-A0AAD3M2M0-F1
#
_cell.length_a   1.000
_cell.length_b   1.000
_cell.length_c   1.000
_cell.angle_alpha   90.00
_cell.angle_beta   90.00
_cell.angle_gamma   90.00
#
_symmetry.space_group_name_H-M   'P 1'
#
loop_
_entity.id
_entity.type
_entity.pdbx_description
1 polymer ?
#
loop_
_entity_poly.entity_id
_entity_poly.type
_entity_poly.pdbx_seq_one_letter_code
_entity_poly.pdbx_strand_id
1 'polypeptide(L)' 'MVGREYEAGGIAKDGAKMVTAVACANVPKITVIIGGSYGAGNYGMCGRAYRYEKVQEWSVAAL' A
#
# COMPACT_ATOMS: atom_id res chain seq x y z
N MET A 1 -12.63 -3.50 -3.40
CA MET A 1 -12.73 -4.97 -3.44
C MET A 1 -13.05 -5.44 -2.04
N VAL A 2 -14.27 -5.90 -1.80
CA VAL A 2 -14.79 -6.37 -0.50
C VAL A 2 -15.92 -7.36 -0.80
N GLY A 3 -16.01 -8.48 -0.08
CA GLY A 3 -17.09 -9.46 -0.26
C GLY A 3 -16.72 -10.85 0.22
N ARG A 4 -17.72 -11.64 0.63
CA ARG A 4 -17.55 -12.95 1.29
C ARG A 4 -16.71 -13.95 0.48
N GLU A 5 -16.79 -13.90 -0.84
CA GLU A 5 -16.00 -14.76 -1.73
C GLU A 5 -14.51 -14.40 -1.70
N TYR A 6 -14.19 -13.11 -1.67
CA TYR A 6 -12.81 -12.62 -1.57
C TYR A 6 -12.23 -12.85 -0.18
N GLU A 7 -13.05 -12.69 0.86
CA GLU A 7 -12.67 -13.03 2.24
C GLU A 7 -12.37 -14.52 2.38
N ALA A 8 -13.21 -15.40 1.82
CA ALA A 8 -12.98 -16.85 1.82
C ALA A 8 -11.77 -17.25 0.95
N GLY A 9 -11.52 -16.49 -0.12
CA GLY A 9 -10.32 -16.63 -0.97
C GLY A 9 -9.03 -16.12 -0.31
N GLY A 10 -9.09 -15.52 0.87
CA GLY A 10 -7.91 -15.12 1.63
C GLY A 10 -7.36 -13.74 1.28
N ILE A 11 -8.19 -12.82 0.74
CA ILE A 11 -7.76 -11.46 0.38
C ILE A 11 -7.08 -10.72 1.54
N ALA A 12 -7.56 -10.91 2.78
CA ALA A 12 -6.94 -10.33 3.96
C ALA A 12 -5.55 -10.93 4.24
N LYS A 13 -5.39 -12.24 4.05
CA LYS A 13 -4.11 -12.93 4.24
C LYS A 13 -3.09 -12.51 3.19
N ASP A 14 -3.52 -12.38 1.93
CA ASP A 14 -2.63 -11.96 0.84
C ASP A 14 -2.28 -10.47 0.94
N GLY A 15 -3.24 -9.63 1.35
CA GLY A 15 -2.97 -8.23 1.69
C GLY A 15 -1.96 -8.09 2.83
N ALA A 16 -2.07 -8.90 3.88
CA ALA A 16 -1.11 -8.92 4.98
C ALA A 16 0.30 -9.31 4.52
N LYS A 17 0.44 -10.31 3.64
CA LYS A 17 1.75 -10.67 3.06
C LYS A 17 2.37 -9.51 2.28
N MET A 18 1.57 -8.78 1.51
CA MET A 18 2.05 -7.63 0.74
C MET A 18 2.56 -6.52 1.67
N VAL A 19 1.81 -6.19 2.72
CA VAL A 19 2.22 -5.25 3.77
C VAL A 19 3.53 -5.69 4.43
N THR A 20 3.64 -6.95 4.82
CA THR A 20 4.87 -7.50 5.42
C THR A 20 6.05 -7.45 4.46
N ALA A 21 5.85 -7.80 3.18
CA ALA A 21 6.90 -7.75 2.17
C ALA A 21 7.43 -6.32 1.98
N VAL A 22 6.52 -5.35 1.90
CA VAL A 22 6.87 -3.92 1.75
C VAL A 22 7.59 -3.40 3.00
N ALA A 23 7.13 -3.75 4.20
CA ALA A 23 7.73 -3.35 5.46
C ALA A 23 9.14 -3.93 5.66
N CYS A 24 9.36 -5.21 5.33
CA CYS A 24 10.61 -5.92 5.60
C CYS A 24 11.65 -5.85 4.47
N ALA A 25 11.28 -5.40 3.27
CA ALA A 25 12.22 -5.30 2.15
C ALA A 25 13.35 -4.29 2.45
N ASN A 26 14.61 -4.73 2.39
CA ASN A 26 15.79 -3.90 2.68
C ASN A 26 16.37 -3.20 1.42
N VAL A 27 15.50 -2.80 0.50
CA VAL A 27 15.89 -2.09 -0.73
C VAL A 27 15.37 -0.66 -0.69
N PRO A 28 16.05 0.28 -1.38
CA PRO A 28 15.53 1.62 -1.61
C PRO A 28 14.11 1.58 -2.19
N LYS A 29 13.19 2.27 -1.52
CA LYS A 29 11.76 2.29 -1.87
C LYS A 29 11.37 3.73 -2.21
N ILE A 30 10.93 3.92 -3.45
CA ILE A 30 10.46 5.19 -3.98
C ILE A 30 9.00 5.03 -4.35
N THR A 31 8.15 5.96 -3.89
CA THR A 31 6.71 5.89 -4.12
C THR A 31 6.21 7.20 -4.73
N VAL A 32 5.52 7.09 -5.87
CA VAL A 32 4.88 8.21 -6.55
C VAL A 32 3.38 8.00 -6.51
N ILE A 33 2.67 8.93 -5.87
CA ILE A 33 1.22 8.89 -5.74
C ILE A 33 0.61 9.80 -6.83
N ILE A 34 -0.06 9.18 -7.80
CA ILE A 34 -0.61 9.84 -8.99
C ILE A 34 -2.14 10.06 -8.86
N GLY A 35 -2.78 9.44 -7.86
CA GLY A 35 -4.23 9.51 -7.66
C GLY A 35 -4.62 9.21 -6.21
N GLY A 36 -5.81 8.64 -6.00
CA GLY A 36 -6.31 8.32 -4.66
C GLY A 36 -5.45 7.32 -3.90
N SER A 37 -5.09 7.64 -2.65
CA SER A 37 -4.23 6.80 -1.80
C SER A 37 -4.83 6.56 -0.41
N TYR A 38 -5.84 5.70 -0.36
CA TYR A 38 -6.72 5.52 0.80
C TYR A 38 -6.52 4.18 1.52
N GLY A 39 -6.63 4.21 2.86
CA GLY A 39 -6.79 3.03 3.71
C GLY A 39 -5.75 1.93 3.48
N ALA A 40 -6.21 0.67 3.42
CA ALA A 40 -5.36 -0.53 3.26
C ALA A 40 -4.50 -0.49 1.99
N GLY A 41 -4.94 0.20 0.93
CA GLY A 41 -4.16 0.36 -0.30
C GLY A 41 -2.90 1.20 -0.11
N ASN A 42 -2.96 2.25 0.73
CA ASN A 42 -1.79 3.05 1.09
C ASN A 42 -0.75 2.19 1.85
N TYR A 43 -1.23 1.34 2.76
CA TYR A 43 -0.39 0.42 3.51
C TYR A 43 0.22 -0.68 2.63
N GLY A 44 -0.52 -1.20 1.63
CA GLY A 44 0.02 -2.17 0.67
C GLY A 44 1.00 -1.55 -0.32
N MET A 45 0.80 -0.29 -0.72
CA MET A 45 1.55 0.39 -1.78
C MET A 45 2.66 1.31 -1.26
N CYS A 46 3.29 0.94 -0.14
CA CYS A 46 4.51 1.62 0.31
C CYS A 46 4.28 3.12 0.62
N GLY A 47 3.10 3.49 1.12
CA GLY A 47 2.75 4.88 1.39
C GLY A 47 3.47 5.50 2.60
N ARG A 48 3.08 6.74 2.95
CA ARG A 48 3.82 7.60 3.90
C ARG A 48 4.08 7.00 5.27
N ALA A 49 3.22 6.10 5.75
CA ALA A 49 3.30 5.53 7.09
C ALA A 49 4.62 4.77 7.38
N TYR A 50 5.30 4.32 6.33
CA TYR A 50 6.50 3.51 6.47
C TYR A 50 7.84 4.28 6.34
N ARG A 51 7.80 5.62 6.29
CA ARG A 51 8.99 6.50 6.33
C ARG A 51 10.12 6.08 5.38
N TYR A 52 9.80 5.92 4.10
CA TYR A 52 10.79 5.61 3.06
C TYR A 52 11.54 6.84 2.56
N GLU A 53 12.66 6.59 1.87
CA GLU A 53 13.63 7.60 1.45
C GLU A 53 13.01 8.75 0.64
N LYS A 54 12.04 8.46 -0.24
CA LYS A 54 11.28 9.48 -0.99
C LYS A 54 9.84 9.05 -1.29
N VAL A 55 8.88 9.85 -0.85
CA VAL A 55 7.47 9.76 -1.27
C VAL A 55 7.09 11.07 -1.94
N GLN A 56 6.60 10.99 -3.18
CA GLN A 56 6.20 12.16 -3.96
C GLN A 56 4.73 12.08 -4.33
N GLU A 57 3.96 13.11 -3.96
CA GLU A 57 2.55 13.26 -4.29
C GLU A 57 2.39 14.25 -5.44
N TRP A 58 1.55 13.90 -6.41
CA TRP A 58 1.15 14.83 -7.48
C TRP A 58 -0.04 15.68 -7.00
N SER A 59 -0.16 16.93 -7.45
CA SER A 59 -1.25 17.87 -7.09
C SER A 59 -2.70 17.35 -7.24
N VAL A 60 -2.92 16.26 -7.99
CA VAL A 60 -4.25 15.63 -8.15
C VAL A 60 -4.48 14.47 -7.18
N ALA A 61 -3.48 14.08 -6.40
CA ALA A 61 -3.58 13.01 -5.42
C ALA A 61 -4.40 13.49 -4.21
N ALA A 62 -5.49 12.78 -3.91
CA ALA A 62 -6.30 13.00 -2.72
C ALA A 62 -6.03 11.86 -1.70
N LEU A 63 -5.85 12.27 -0.44
CA LEU A 63 -5.64 11.39 0.72
C LEU A 63 -6.95 10.97 1.36
#